data_AF-A0A2M7SGF0-F1
#
_entry.id   AF-A0A2M7SGF0-F1
#
_cell.length_a   1.000
_cell.length_b   1.000
_cell.length_c   1.000
_cell.angle_alpha   90.00
_cell.angle_beta   90.00
_cell.angle_gamma   90.00
#
_symmetry.space_group_name_H-M   'P 1'
#
loop_
_entity.id
_entity.type
_entity.pdbx_description
1 polymer ?
#
loop_
_entity_poly.entity_id
_entity_poly.type
_entity_poly.pdbx_seq_one_letter_code
_entity_poly.pdbx_strand_id
1 'polypeptide(L)'
;MTVNPNAEKMQAIFRKYNIQTLYHFTDINNLLHIDKCNGLWSKEKLERHGFLDSVVTGGNELSLSLDIELGNWDKVHLYFCPNTPMAYTKQQDAHLCYLVIKPDVAFQQGVFYKYQCYTKKEWP
;
A
#
# COMPACT_ATOMS: atom_id res chain seq x y z
N MET A 1 6.70 10.80 -20.01
CA MET A 1 6.19 9.89 -18.97
C MET A 1 6.26 8.48 -19.50
N THR A 2 7.13 7.65 -18.94
CA THR A 2 7.28 6.24 -19.35
C THR A 2 6.18 5.42 -18.67
N VAL A 3 5.57 4.52 -19.43
CA VAL A 3 4.41 3.71 -18.99
C VAL A 3 4.92 2.40 -18.39
N ASN A 4 4.24 1.87 -17.37
CA ASN A 4 4.56 0.56 -16.81
C ASN A 4 4.43 -0.53 -17.91
N PRO A 5 5.41 -1.43 -18.10
CA PRO A 5 5.32 -2.50 -19.11
C PRO A 5 4.13 -3.44 -18.89
N ASN A 6 3.57 -3.49 -17.69
CA ASN A 6 2.37 -4.26 -17.36
C ASN A 6 1.07 -3.43 -17.38
N ALA A 7 1.12 -2.14 -17.74
CA ALA A 7 -0.03 -1.24 -17.67
C ALA A 7 -1.24 -1.76 -18.45
N GLU A 8 -1.06 -2.27 -19.66
CA GLU A 8 -2.16 -2.80 -20.48
C GLU A 8 -2.84 -4.00 -19.82
N LYS A 9 -2.05 -4.92 -19.25
CA LYS A 9 -2.57 -6.07 -18.51
C LYS A 9 -3.33 -5.61 -17.27
N MET A 10 -2.80 -4.62 -16.54
CA MET A 10 -3.46 -4.07 -15.35
C MET A 10 -4.76 -3.37 -15.70
N GLN A 11 -4.78 -2.57 -16.77
CA GLN A 11 -6.01 -1.95 -17.27
C GLN A 11 -7.06 -2.99 -17.66
N ALA A 12 -6.65 -4.09 -18.31
CA ALA A 12 -7.56 -5.19 -18.65
C ALA A 12 -8.15 -5.85 -17.40
N ILE A 13 -7.35 -6.09 -16.36
CA ILE A 13 -7.81 -6.61 -15.06
C ILE A 13 -8.78 -5.62 -14.40
N PHE A 14 -8.44 -4.34 -14.35
CA PHE A 14 -9.26 -3.31 -13.71
C PHE A 14 -10.60 -3.18 -14.42
N ARG A 15 -10.63 -3.21 -15.76
CA ARG A 15 -11.87 -3.25 -16.55
C ARG A 15 -12.68 -4.52 -16.26
N LYS A 16 -12.04 -5.69 -16.29
CA LYS A 16 -12.70 -6.99 -16.07
C LYS A 16 -13.39 -7.08 -14.70
N TYR A 17 -12.75 -6.56 -13.65
CA TYR A 17 -13.26 -6.63 -12.27
C TYR A 17 -13.90 -5.32 -11.80
N ASN A 18 -14.13 -4.36 -12.71
CA ASN A 18 -14.70 -3.05 -12.41
C ASN A 18 -13.98 -2.33 -11.25
N ILE A 19 -12.65 -2.39 -11.23
CA ILE A 19 -11.81 -1.72 -10.23
C ILE A 19 -11.70 -0.25 -10.64
N GLN A 20 -12.46 0.60 -9.97
CA GLN A 20 -12.51 2.05 -10.23
C GLN A 20 -11.71 2.87 -9.22
N THR A 21 -11.20 2.23 -8.16
CA THR A 21 -10.60 2.92 -7.02
C THR A 21 -9.60 2.02 -6.32
N LEU A 22 -8.51 2.61 -5.87
CA LEU A 22 -7.54 2.01 -4.97
C LEU A 22 -7.62 2.70 -3.61
N TYR A 23 -7.27 1.97 -2.58
CA TYR A 23 -7.35 2.44 -1.20
C TYR A 23 -6.01 2.30 -0.53
N HIS A 24 -5.68 3.26 0.33
CA HIS A 24 -4.60 3.13 1.29
C HIS A 24 -5.14 3.56 2.65
N PHE A 25 -5.14 2.67 3.63
CA PHE A 25 -5.49 3.05 4.99
C PHE A 25 -4.24 3.51 5.73
N THR A 26 -4.40 4.49 6.60
CA THR A 26 -3.31 5.05 7.41
C THR A 26 -3.89 5.65 8.69
N ASP A 27 -3.05 5.85 9.71
CA ASP A 27 -3.46 6.58 10.90
C ASP A 27 -3.61 8.07 10.58
N ILE A 28 -4.60 8.74 11.18
CA ILE A 28 -4.85 10.17 10.97
C ILE A 28 -3.64 11.06 11.28
N ASN A 29 -2.78 10.66 12.23
CA ASN A 29 -1.58 11.41 12.57
C ASN A 29 -0.53 11.38 11.45
N ASN A 30 -0.58 10.39 10.56
CA ASN A 30 0.30 10.31 9.40
C ASN A 30 -0.04 11.34 8.34
N LEU A 31 -1.24 11.93 8.34
CA LEU A 31 -1.67 12.90 7.32
C LEU A 31 -0.73 14.11 7.25
N LEU A 32 -0.20 14.57 8.40
CA LEU A 32 0.80 15.64 8.45
C LEU A 32 2.10 15.26 7.74
N HIS A 33 2.54 14.01 7.88
CA HIS A 33 3.72 13.52 7.19
C HIS A 33 3.47 13.35 5.70
N ILE A 34 2.29 12.84 5.32
CA ILE A 34 1.91 12.65 3.91
C ILE A 34 1.86 14.00 3.19
N ASP A 35 1.33 15.05 3.82
CA ASP A 35 1.34 16.42 3.28
C ASP A 35 2.77 16.95 3.14
N LYS A 36 3.58 16.89 4.21
CA LYS A 36 5.01 17.31 4.18
C LYS A 36 5.83 16.59 3.12
N CYS A 37 5.57 15.31 2.92
CA CYS A 37 6.24 14.44 1.96
C CYS A 37 5.72 14.61 0.52
N ASN A 38 4.69 15.43 0.33
CA ASN A 38 3.96 15.62 -0.93
C ASN A 38 3.45 14.28 -1.51
N GLY A 39 2.94 13.40 -0.65
CA GLY A 39 2.38 12.11 -1.02
C GLY A 39 2.82 10.95 -0.11
N LEU A 40 2.41 9.74 -0.51
CA LEU A 40 2.75 8.51 0.19
C LEU A 40 4.20 8.09 -0.12
N TRP A 41 4.98 7.87 0.93
CA TRP A 41 6.34 7.34 0.83
C TRP A 41 6.38 5.88 1.29
N SER A 42 7.28 5.09 0.69
CA SER A 42 7.58 3.75 1.17
C SER A 42 8.26 3.79 2.53
N LYS A 43 8.23 2.66 3.25
CA LYS A 43 8.87 2.52 4.56
C LYS A 43 10.37 2.78 4.46
N GLU A 44 11.02 2.25 3.42
CA GLU A 44 12.42 2.53 3.12
C GLU A 44 12.69 4.03 2.93
N LYS A 45 11.81 4.74 2.21
CA LYS A 45 12.01 6.17 1.98
C LYS A 45 11.81 6.98 3.27
N LEU A 46 10.82 6.62 4.10
CA LEU A 46 10.63 7.23 5.41
C LEU A 46 11.83 6.99 6.33
N GLU A 47 12.38 5.77 6.34
CA GLU A 47 13.57 5.40 7.11
C GLU A 47 14.79 6.22 6.70
N ARG A 48 15.08 6.28 5.39
CA ARG A 48 16.20 7.06 4.84
C ARG A 48 16.14 8.56 5.15
N HIS A 49 14.96 9.08 5.45
CA HIS A 49 14.76 10.50 5.79
C HIS A 49 14.49 10.73 7.28
N GLY A 50 14.62 9.71 8.13
CA GLY A 50 14.45 9.82 9.58
C GLY A 50 13.00 10.04 10.03
N PHE A 51 12.01 9.68 9.19
CA PHE A 51 10.59 9.84 9.50
C PHE A 51 9.91 8.53 9.93
N LEU A 52 10.54 7.36 9.76
CA LEU A 52 9.88 6.07 10.01
C LEU A 52 9.36 5.95 11.46
N ASP A 53 10.16 6.33 12.44
CA ASP A 53 9.77 6.27 13.86
C ASP A 53 8.71 7.31 14.26
N SER A 54 8.48 8.31 13.38
CA SER A 54 7.48 9.36 13.60
C SER A 54 6.11 9.06 12.98
N VAL A 55 5.96 7.93 12.29
CA VAL A 55 4.70 7.50 11.68
C VAL A 55 4.15 6.25 12.34
N VAL A 56 2.82 6.13 12.36
CA VAL A 56 2.13 4.92 12.82
C VAL A 56 1.96 3.97 11.63
N THR A 57 2.70 2.87 11.61
CA THR A 57 2.56 1.87 10.54
C THR A 57 1.32 1.00 10.74
N GLY A 58 0.76 0.50 9.64
CA GLY A 58 -0.43 -0.37 9.69
C GLY A 58 -0.14 -1.82 10.10
N GLY A 59 1.09 -2.29 9.88
CA GLY A 59 1.53 -3.64 10.22
C GLY A 59 2.15 -3.73 11.62
N ASN A 60 2.10 -4.92 12.22
CA ASN A 60 2.88 -5.23 13.42
C ASN A 60 4.32 -5.62 13.07
N GLU A 61 5.15 -5.90 14.08
CA GLU A 61 6.56 -6.29 13.91
C GLU A 61 6.76 -7.42 12.88
N LEU A 62 5.95 -8.48 12.94
CA LEU A 62 5.98 -9.57 11.96
C LEU A 62 5.63 -9.10 10.55
N SER A 63 4.64 -8.23 10.39
CA SER A 63 4.31 -7.67 9.07
C SER A 63 5.46 -6.83 8.51
N LEU A 64 6.15 -6.07 9.36
CA LEU A 64 7.29 -5.25 8.95
C LEU A 64 8.50 -6.10 8.57
N SER A 65 8.79 -7.16 9.33
CA SER A 65 9.88 -8.10 9.00
C SER A 65 9.61 -8.81 7.66
N LEU A 66 8.38 -9.24 7.43
CA LEU A 66 7.97 -9.85 6.16
C LEU A 66 8.09 -8.88 4.98
N ASP A 67 7.83 -7.59 5.18
CA ASP A 67 8.02 -6.61 4.11
C ASP A 67 9.49 -6.44 3.73
N ILE A 68 10.41 -6.59 4.68
CA ILE A 68 11.85 -6.58 4.40
C ILE A 68 12.23 -7.88 3.66
N GLU A 69 11.87 -9.03 4.21
CA GLU A 69 12.22 -10.35 3.67
C GLU A 69 11.67 -10.57 2.25
N LEU A 70 10.45 -10.09 1.99
CA LEU A 70 9.78 -10.25 0.69
C LEU A 70 10.10 -9.12 -0.31
N GLY A 71 10.99 -8.20 0.06
CA GLY A 71 11.39 -7.08 -0.81
C GLY A 71 10.24 -6.10 -1.10
N ASN A 72 9.38 -5.82 -0.12
CA ASN A 72 8.30 -4.84 -0.18
C ASN A 72 8.62 -3.55 0.59
N TRP A 73 9.75 -3.48 1.30
CA TRP A 73 10.12 -2.33 2.14
C TRP A 73 10.19 -1.01 1.37
N ASP A 74 10.60 -1.08 0.10
CA ASP A 74 10.73 0.03 -0.85
C ASP A 74 9.41 0.42 -1.53
N LYS A 75 8.29 -0.24 -1.20
CA LYS A 75 6.99 -0.07 -1.87
C LYS A 75 5.91 0.53 -0.96
N VAL A 76 4.90 1.13 -1.60
CA VAL A 76 3.66 1.58 -0.96
C VAL A 76 2.57 0.56 -1.25
N HIS A 77 1.84 0.11 -0.22
CA HIS A 77 0.77 -0.87 -0.37
C HIS A 77 -0.54 -0.16 -0.70
N LEU A 78 -1.19 -0.61 -1.76
CA LEU A 78 -2.53 -0.19 -2.18
C LEU A 78 -3.46 -1.39 -2.19
N TYR A 79 -4.73 -1.16 -1.86
CA TYR A 79 -5.76 -2.17 -1.73
C TYR A 79 -6.87 -1.94 -2.75
N PHE A 80 -7.50 -3.02 -3.23
CA PHE A 80 -8.67 -2.93 -4.11
C PHE A 80 -9.98 -2.69 -3.33
N CYS A 81 -9.96 -2.92 -2.02
CA CYS A 81 -11.08 -2.65 -1.11
C CYS A 81 -10.57 -1.95 0.17
N PRO A 82 -11.39 -1.10 0.81
CA PRO A 82 -11.00 -0.42 2.04
C PRO A 82 -10.96 -1.36 3.25
N ASN A 83 -11.81 -2.39 3.26
CA ASN A 83 -11.96 -3.27 4.41
C ASN A 83 -10.96 -4.43 4.34
N THR A 84 -9.80 -4.25 4.94
CA THR A 84 -8.77 -5.30 5.04
C THR A 84 -8.72 -5.88 6.45
N PRO A 85 -8.38 -7.17 6.63
CA PRO A 85 -8.18 -7.74 7.96
C PRO A 85 -7.15 -6.97 8.80
N MET A 86 -6.12 -6.40 8.15
CA MET A 86 -5.11 -5.58 8.80
C MET A 86 -5.71 -4.27 9.36
N ALA A 87 -6.54 -3.59 8.57
CA ALA A 87 -7.26 -2.40 9.04
C ALA A 87 -8.24 -2.74 10.18
N TYR A 88 -8.92 -3.89 10.12
CA TYR A 88 -9.84 -4.32 11.18
C TYR A 88 -9.14 -4.54 12.53
N THR A 89 -7.92 -5.05 12.52
CA THR A 89 -7.11 -5.17 13.74
C THR A 89 -6.59 -3.81 14.17
N LYS A 90 -6.06 -3.01 13.24
CA LYS A 90 -5.39 -1.73 13.54
C LYS A 90 -6.35 -0.62 14.02
N GLN A 91 -7.62 -0.65 13.63
CA GLN A 91 -8.60 0.31 14.15
C GLN A 91 -8.87 0.16 15.67
N GLN A 92 -8.40 -0.92 16.30
CA GLN A 92 -8.57 -1.13 17.75
C GLN A 92 -7.59 -0.28 18.57
N ASP A 93 -6.44 0.09 17.99
CA ASP A 93 -5.37 0.84 18.66
C ASP A 93 -4.98 2.15 17.95
N ALA A 94 -5.60 2.46 16.80
CA ALA A 94 -5.30 3.63 15.98
C ALA A 94 -6.57 4.24 15.36
N HIS A 95 -6.51 5.53 15.02
CA HIS A 95 -7.63 6.22 14.37
C HIS A 95 -7.39 6.28 12.87
N LEU A 96 -8.01 5.33 12.15
CA LEU A 96 -7.74 5.14 10.73
C LEU A 96 -8.50 6.10 9.84
N CYS A 97 -7.86 6.52 8.76
CA CYS A 97 -8.48 7.18 7.62
C CYS A 97 -8.07 6.47 6.32
N TYR A 98 -8.82 6.75 5.25
CA TYR A 98 -8.65 6.11 3.95
C TYR A 98 -8.33 7.14 2.88
N LEU A 99 -7.21 6.95 2.21
CA LEU A 99 -6.89 7.67 0.99
C LEU A 99 -7.52 6.95 -0.19
N VAL A 100 -8.37 7.67 -0.91
CA VAL A 100 -9.05 7.20 -2.12
C VAL A 100 -8.18 7.60 -3.31
N ILE A 101 -7.59 6.61 -3.96
CA ILE A 101 -6.55 6.80 -4.98
C ILE A 101 -7.11 6.41 -6.34
N LYS A 102 -6.88 7.26 -7.33
CA LYS A 102 -7.28 7.00 -8.70
C LYS A 102 -6.51 5.78 -9.25
N PRO A 103 -7.19 4.91 -10.02
CA PRO A 103 -6.59 3.67 -10.52
C PRO A 103 -5.45 3.91 -11.53
N ASP A 104 -5.40 5.08 -12.17
CA ASP A 104 -4.37 5.48 -13.13
C ASP A 104 -2.96 5.52 -12.52
N VAL A 105 -2.85 5.78 -11.21
CA VAL A 105 -1.60 5.68 -10.45
C VAL A 105 -0.96 4.31 -10.65
N ALA A 106 -1.76 3.24 -10.75
CA ALA A 106 -1.25 1.88 -10.92
C ALA A 106 -0.54 1.65 -12.27
N PHE A 107 -0.80 2.49 -13.26
CA PHE A 107 -0.22 2.36 -14.61
C PHE A 107 1.08 3.16 -14.77
N GLN A 108 1.46 3.93 -13.75
CA GLN A 108 2.69 4.71 -13.75
C GLN A 108 3.91 3.82 -13.59
N GLN A 109 5.03 4.24 -14.17
CA GLN A 109 6.31 3.53 -14.02
C GLN A 109 6.74 3.46 -12.55
N GLY A 110 7.30 2.32 -12.14
CA GLY A 110 7.74 2.08 -10.76
C GLY A 110 6.64 1.55 -9.84
N VAL A 111 5.39 1.46 -10.30
CA VAL A 111 4.34 0.77 -9.53
C VAL A 111 4.41 -0.74 -9.76
N PHE A 112 4.54 -1.48 -8.67
CA PHE A 112 4.55 -2.93 -8.69
C PHE A 112 3.21 -3.47 -8.25
N TYR A 113 2.86 -4.61 -8.83
CA TYR A 113 1.63 -5.31 -8.54
C TYR A 113 1.97 -6.73 -8.13
N LYS A 114 1.36 -7.19 -7.04
CA LYS A 114 1.47 -8.57 -6.58
C LYS A 114 0.07 -9.00 -6.12
N TYR A 115 -0.50 -10.02 -6.76
CA TYR A 115 -1.61 -10.75 -6.15
C TYR A 115 -1.01 -11.54 -4.99
N GLN A 116 -1.13 -11.02 -3.79
CA GLN A 116 -0.77 -11.77 -2.59
C GLN A 116 -2.01 -11.90 -1.72
N CYS A 117 -2.78 -12.95 -1.98
CA CYS A 117 -3.68 -13.50 -0.98
C CYS A 117 -2.80 -14.21 0.03
N TYR A 118 -2.61 -13.67 1.23
CA TYR A 118 -1.95 -14.39 2.32
C TYR A 118 -2.89 -15.49 2.83
N THR A 119 -3.10 -16.53 2.05
CA THR A 119 -3.43 -17.84 2.58
C THR A 119 -2.13 -18.59 2.69
N LYS A 120 -1.64 -18.81 3.92
CA LYS A 120 -0.63 -19.83 4.21
C LYS A 120 -1.32 -21.18 3.96
N LYS A 121 -1.44 -21.56 2.69
CA LYS A 121 -1.87 -22.87 2.24
C LYS A 121 -1.27 -23.06 0.86
N GLU A 122 -0.19 -23.84 0.81
CA GLU A 122 0.16 -24.57 -0.39
C GLU A 122 -1.12 -25.26 -0.88
N TRP A 123 -1.53 -24.97 -2.11
CA TRP A 123 -2.58 -25.72 -2.77
C TRP A 123 -1.89 -26.67 -3.77
N PRO A 124 -2.32 -27.94 -3.85
CA PRO A 124 -1.65 -29.05 -4.56
C PRO A 124 -1.29 -28.78 -6.02
#